data_AF-A0A4Q6V6C0-F1
#
_entry.id   AF-A0A4Q6V6C0-F1
#
_cell.length_a   1.000
_cell.length_b   1.000
_cell.length_c   1.000
_cell.angle_alpha   90.00
_cell.angle_beta   90.00
_cell.angle_gamma   90.00
#
_symmetry.space_group_name_H-M   'P 1'
#
loop_
_entity.id
_entity.type
_entity.pdbx_description
1 polymer ?
#
loop_
_entity_poly.entity_id
_entity_poly.type
_entity_poly.pdbx_seq_one_letter_code
_entity_poly.pdbx_strand_id
1 'polypeptide(L)' 'MTTEPTSPPHDDTGGRRAAQNAQPHGALCRPCQELALAEAVAKAEYDWSRATDCRVLMKRHRESGECVAGQSV' A
#
# COMPACT_ATOMS: atom_id res chain seq x y z
N MET A 1 44.28 24.57 13.09
CA MET A 1 43.40 24.41 14.27
C MET A 1 42.28 23.49 13.84
N THR A 2 42.35 22.24 14.29
CA THR A 2 41.45 21.13 13.99
C THR A 2 40.36 21.10 15.07
N THR A 3 39.08 21.21 14.72
CA THR A 3 37.97 20.68 15.52
C THR A 3 36.74 20.45 14.63
N GLU A 4 36.25 19.22 14.73
CA GLU A 4 35.18 18.55 13.98
C GLU A 4 33.82 19.28 13.93
N PRO A 5 33.02 19.06 12.87
CA PRO A 5 31.58 19.20 12.95
C PRO A 5 31.01 17.98 13.71
N THR A 6 30.58 18.18 14.96
CA THR A 6 29.74 17.21 15.67
C THR A 6 28.37 17.14 14.98
N SER A 7 28.20 16.15 14.10
CA SER A 7 26.90 15.73 13.61
C SER A 7 26.19 14.90 14.69
N PRO A 8 24.93 15.20 15.05
CA PRO A 8 24.16 14.34 15.94
C PRO A 8 23.84 13.00 15.27
N PRO A 9 23.68 11.91 16.04
CA PRO A 9 23.31 10.61 15.48
C PRO A 9 21.87 10.67 14.93
N HIS A 10 21.72 10.24 13.69
CA HIS A 10 20.43 10.05 13.03
C HIS A 10 19.74 8.82 13.63
N ASP A 11 18.98 8.99 14.71
CA ASP A 11 18.02 7.98 15.15
C ASP A 11 16.69 8.24 14.42
N ASP A 12 16.55 7.68 13.22
CA ASP A 12 15.24 7.52 12.59
C ASP A 12 14.97 6.03 12.37
N THR A 13 14.88 5.31 13.48
CA THR A 13 14.28 3.96 13.50
C THR A 13 12.74 4.07 13.52
N GLY A 14 12.16 5.10 12.88
CA GLY A 14 10.73 5.42 12.90
C GLY A 14 9.98 5.08 11.61
N GLY A 15 10.67 4.92 10.48
CA GLY A 15 10.04 4.81 9.16
C GLY A 15 9.29 3.50 8.85
N ARG A 16 9.34 2.48 9.71
CA ARG A 16 8.78 1.15 9.39
C ARG A 16 7.34 0.92 9.89
N ARG A 17 6.78 1.84 10.69
CA ARG A 17 5.47 1.64 11.33
C ARG A 17 4.29 2.27 10.58
N ALA A 18 4.50 3.23 9.68
CA ALA A 18 3.42 3.90 8.95
C ALA A 18 2.79 3.04 7.84
N ALA A 19 3.52 2.07 7.28
CA ALA A 19 3.00 1.18 6.23
C ALA A 19 2.13 0.03 6.77
N GLN A 20 2.10 -0.17 8.09
CA GLN A 20 1.49 -1.35 8.70
C GLN A 20 -0.02 -1.21 8.97
N ASN A 21 -0.58 0.00 8.87
CA ASN A 21 -1.99 0.27 9.15
C ASN A 21 -2.88 0.36 7.89
N ALA A 22 -2.34 -0.03 6.73
CA ALA A 22 -3.10 -0.12 5.48
C ALA A 22 -3.54 -1.56 5.18
N GLN A 23 -3.68 -2.42 6.19
CA GLN A 23 -4.31 -3.72 6.00
C GLN A 23 -5.84 -3.53 5.99
N PRO A 24 -6.53 -3.65 4.84
CA PRO A 24 -7.95 -3.94 4.85
C PRO A 24 -8.12 -5.36 5.37
N HIS A 25 -8.12 -5.51 6.70
CA HIS A 25 -8.31 -6.77 7.43
C HIS A 25 -9.78 -7.26 7.39
N GLY A 26 -10.52 -6.94 6.33
CA GLY A 26 -11.79 -7.57 5.99
C GLY A 26 -11.54 -8.42 4.76
N ALA A 27 -11.89 -9.70 4.81
CA ALA A 27 -11.65 -10.71 3.77
C ALA A 27 -11.99 -10.23 2.35
N LEU A 28 -11.07 -9.50 1.72
CA LEU A 28 -11.19 -9.08 0.35
C LEU A 28 -10.84 -10.26 -0.55
N CYS A 29 -11.52 -10.35 -1.68
CA CYS A 29 -11.24 -11.33 -2.70
C CYS A 29 -9.74 -11.28 -3.12
N ARG A 30 -9.14 -12.39 -3.57
CA ARG A 30 -7.72 -12.38 -4.00
C ARG A 30 -7.38 -11.24 -5.00
N PRO A 31 -8.17 -10.99 -6.06
CA PRO A 31 -7.86 -9.88 -6.98
C PRO A 31 -8.00 -8.49 -6.33
N CYS A 32 -8.90 -8.32 -5.37
CA CYS A 32 -9.03 -7.10 -4.59
C CYS A 32 -7.76 -6.83 -3.76
N GLN A 33 -7.20 -7.88 -3.15
CA GLN A 33 -5.98 -7.79 -2.34
C GLN A 33 -4.75 -7.49 -3.21
N GLU A 34 -4.63 -8.14 -4.36
CA GLU A 34 -3.56 -7.88 -5.33
C GLU A 34 -3.60 -6.44 -5.85
N LEU A 35 -4.78 -5.93 -6.20
CA LEU A 35 -4.96 -4.54 -6.64
C LEU A 35 -4.65 -3.53 -5.53
N ALA A 36 -5.02 -3.82 -4.28
CA ALA A 36 -4.69 -2.97 -3.13
C ALA A 36 -3.17 -2.90 -2.90
N LEU A 37 -2.48 -4.04 -3.03
CA LEU A 37 -1.03 -4.11 -2.90
C LEU A 37 -0.33 -3.38 -4.06
N ALA A 38 -0.82 -3.57 -5.29
CA ALA A 38 -0.31 -2.85 -6.46
C ALA A 38 -0.52 -1.33 -6.35
N GLU A 39 -1.66 -0.88 -5.82
CA GLU A 39 -1.89 0.54 -5.52
C GLU A 39 -0.88 1.07 -4.50
N ALA A 40 -0.64 0.33 -3.40
CA ALA A 40 0.30 0.74 -2.37
C ALA A 40 1.73 0.86 -2.92
N VAL A 41 2.16 -0.10 -3.76
CA VAL A 41 3.45 -0.04 -4.45
C VAL A 41 3.50 1.14 -5.41
N ALA A 42 2.47 1.36 -6.23
CA ALA A 42 2.42 2.49 -7.16
C ALA A 42 2.49 3.84 -6.43
N LYS A 43 1.82 3.98 -5.29
CA LYS A 43 1.91 5.18 -4.45
C LYS A 43 3.30 5.37 -3.83
N ALA A 44 3.98 4.28 -3.46
CA ALA A 44 5.35 4.33 -2.96
C ALA A 44 6.35 4.76 -4.05
N GLU A 45 6.11 4.35 -5.30
CA GLU A 45 6.88 4.75 -6.48
C GLU A 45 6.45 6.12 -7.06
N TYR A 46 5.49 6.82 -6.41
CA TYR A 46 4.89 8.07 -6.90
C TYR A 46 4.23 7.97 -8.29
N ASP A 47 3.85 6.76 -8.71
CA ASP A 47 3.12 6.49 -9.95
C ASP A 47 1.61 6.66 -9.73
N TRP A 48 1.16 7.91 -9.81
CA TRP A 48 -0.24 8.29 -9.58
C TRP A 48 -1.20 7.77 -10.66
N SER A 49 -0.70 7.55 -11.88
CA SER A 49 -1.48 6.98 -12.97
C SER A 49 -1.85 5.54 -12.61
N ARG A 50 -0.83 4.74 -12.30
CA ARG A 50 -0.99 3.32 -11.98
C ARG A 50 -1.75 3.11 -10.68
N ALA A 51 -1.58 3.97 -9.69
CA ALA A 51 -2.38 3.96 -8.46
C ALA A 51 -3.87 4.24 -8.73
N THR A 52 -4.18 5.10 -9.70
CA THR A 52 -5.57 5.38 -10.09
C THR A 52 -6.18 4.22 -10.87
N ASP A 53 -5.42 3.60 -11.76
CA ASP A 53 -5.86 2.41 -12.49
C ASP A 53 -6.19 1.25 -11.55
N CYS A 54 -5.36 1.02 -10.52
CA CYS A 54 -5.64 -0.01 -9.51
C CYS A 54 -6.98 0.24 -8.78
N ARG A 55 -7.29 1.50 -8.46
CA ARG A 55 -8.59 1.88 -7.85
C ARG A 55 -9.76 1.66 -8.79
N VAL A 56 -9.61 2.00 -10.08
CA VAL A 56 -10.65 1.77 -11.10
C VAL A 56 -10.91 0.28 -11.31
N LEU A 57 -9.86 -0.53 -11.39
CA LEU A 57 -9.97 -1.99 -11.51
C LEU A 57 -10.68 -2.59 -10.30
N MET A 58 -10.36 -2.14 -9.09
CA MET A 58 -11.01 -2.62 -7.87
C MET A 58 -12.51 -2.26 -7.85
N LYS A 59 -12.88 -1.06 -8.32
CA LYS A 59 -14.27 -0.63 -8.46
C LYS A 59 -15.03 -1.50 -9.45
N ARG A 60 -14.48 -1.72 -10.65
CA ARG A 60 -15.08 -2.59 -11.67
C ARG A 60 -15.28 -4.00 -11.17
N HIS A 61 -14.28 -4.57 -10.51
CA HIS A 61 -14.38 -5.92 -9.96
C HIS A 61 -15.52 -6.07 -8.93
N ARG A 62 -15.76 -5.03 -8.11
CA ARG A 62 -16.91 -4.99 -7.19
C ARG A 62 -18.24 -4.83 -7.93
N GLU A 63 -18.29 -3.98 -8.94
CA GLU A 63 -19.49 -3.74 -9.76
C GLU A 63 -19.87 -4.96 -10.61
N SER A 64 -18.91 -5.71 -11.12
CA SER A 64 -19.12 -6.96 -11.86
C SER A 64 -19.69 -8.08 -10.99
N GLY A 65 -19.67 -7.96 -9.66
CA GLY A 65 -20.08 -9.04 -8.75
C GLY A 65 -19.10 -10.23 -8.70
N GLU A 66 -17.97 -10.15 -9.41
CA GLU A 66 -16.87 -11.12 -9.36
C GLU A 66 -16.14 -11.09 -8.00
N CYS A 67 -16.38 -10.03 -7.23
CA CYS A 67 -15.90 -9.85 -5.86
C CYS A 67 -16.65 -10.76 -4.89
N VAL A 68 -16.41 -12.06 -5.01
CA VAL A 68 -16.89 -13.06 -4.07
C VAL A 68 -15.94 -13.13 -2.87
N ALA A 69 -15.93 -12.05 -2.09
CA ALA A 69 -15.33 -12.01 -0.77
C ALA A 69 -16.18 -12.88 0.19
N GLY A 70 -15.97 -14.20 0.18
CA GLY A 70 -16.56 -15.11 1.18
C GLY A 70 -17.38 -16.30 0.67
N GLN A 71 -17.24 -16.80 -0.55
CA GLN A 71 -17.69 -18.17 -0.85
C GLN A 71 -16.56 -19.14 -0.51
N SER A 72 -16.38 -19.37 0.79
CA SER A 72 -15.95 -20.69 1.25
C SER A 72 -17.01 -21.67 0.76
N VAL A 73 -16.67 -22.48 -0.23
CA VAL A 73 -17.41 -23.72 -0.49
C VAL A 73 -17.16 -24.70 0.65
#